data_AF-A0A969Q1D9-F1
#
_entry.id   AF-A0A969Q1D9-F1
#
_cell.length_a   1.000
_cell.length_b   1.000
_cell.length_c   1.000
_cell.angle_alpha   90.00
_cell.angle_beta   90.00
_cell.angle_gamma   90.00
#
_symmetry.space_group_name_H-M   'P 1'
#
loop_
_entity.id
_entity.type
_entity.pdbx_description
1 polymer ?
#
loop_
_entity_poly.entity_id
_entity_poly.type
_entity_poly.pdbx_seq_one_letter_code
_entity_poly.pdbx_strand_id
1 'polypeptide(L)'
;MNAKFQDLECDTDILMIEKDTFTVERFKELMSQKLAENLQQRIPNTTNSGPLMVYKLLYNCSVAELNLKVQRGYWIFPPEGMNCQILKIGSPGWQKGKLRIKASLDYEAYRASVKIDCEFCPDEPAEPESILDDIRQSEEYKKLANNN
;
A
#
# COMPACT_ATOMS: atom_id res chain seq x y z
N MET A 1 8.90 -19.83 -0.30
CA MET A 1 8.00 -19.23 -1.32
C MET A 1 8.15 -17.73 -1.25
N ASN A 2 8.47 -17.06 -2.36
CA ASN A 2 8.50 -15.60 -2.40
C ASN A 2 7.06 -15.10 -2.37
N ALA A 3 6.65 -14.44 -1.29
CA ALA A 3 5.36 -13.78 -1.19
C ALA A 3 5.24 -12.77 -2.35
N LYS A 4 4.23 -12.94 -3.21
CA LYS A 4 4.01 -12.07 -4.38
C LYS A 4 3.06 -10.94 -4.00
N PHE A 5 3.65 -9.82 -3.62
CA PHE A 5 2.94 -8.56 -3.41
C PHE A 5 2.43 -8.00 -4.75
N GLN A 6 1.18 -7.54 -4.75
CA GLN A 6 0.47 -6.97 -5.90
C GLN A 6 0.00 -5.56 -5.53
N ASP A 7 0.10 -4.59 -6.44
CA ASP A 7 -0.33 -3.22 -6.15
C ASP A 7 -1.86 -3.17 -5.92
N LEU A 8 -2.28 -2.37 -4.93
CA LEU A 8 -3.68 -2.07 -4.64
C LEU A 8 -4.10 -0.82 -5.42
N GLU A 9 -4.60 -1.07 -6.63
CA GLU A 9 -5.05 -0.02 -7.57
C GLU A 9 -6.47 0.46 -7.29
N CYS A 10 -7.32 -0.38 -6.67
CA CYS A 10 -8.71 -0.03 -6.37
C CYS A 10 -8.80 0.79 -5.07
N ASP A 11 -8.92 2.11 -5.23
CA ASP A 11 -8.94 3.06 -4.12
C ASP A 11 -10.22 2.98 -3.25
N THR A 12 -11.28 2.37 -3.79
CA THR A 12 -12.56 2.16 -3.11
C THR A 12 -12.65 0.86 -2.32
N ASP A 13 -11.67 -0.05 -2.46
CA ASP A 13 -11.59 -1.26 -1.65
C ASP A 13 -11.45 -0.90 -0.16
N ILE A 14 -11.99 -1.75 0.71
CA ILE A 14 -11.92 -1.52 2.16
C ILE A 14 -10.75 -2.32 2.73
N LEU A 15 -9.82 -1.59 3.36
CA LEU A 15 -8.68 -2.12 4.08
C LEU A 15 -8.98 -2.13 5.57
N MET A 16 -8.77 -3.28 6.21
CA MET A 16 -8.84 -3.44 7.66
C MET A 16 -7.46 -3.78 8.21
N ILE A 17 -7.01 -2.96 9.15
CA ILE A 17 -5.76 -3.16 9.90
C ILE A 17 -6.15 -3.26 11.36
N GLU A 18 -5.80 -4.38 12.00
CA GLU A 18 -6.24 -4.72 13.35
C GLU A 18 -7.78 -4.67 13.49
N LYS A 19 -8.33 -3.57 13.99
CA LYS A 19 -9.77 -3.34 14.19
C LYS A 19 -10.31 -2.14 13.40
N ASP A 20 -9.42 -1.35 12.79
CA ASP A 20 -9.79 -0.13 12.09
C ASP A 20 -9.95 -0.39 10.60
N THR A 21 -11.00 0.19 10.03
CA THR A 21 -11.33 0.06 8.60
C THR A 21 -11.22 1.39 7.88
N PHE A 22 -10.63 1.37 6.70
CA PHE A 22 -10.44 2.53 5.84
C PHE A 22 -10.76 2.13 4.41
N THR A 23 -11.16 3.07 3.57
CA THR A 23 -10.94 2.87 2.13
C THR A 23 -9.43 2.91 1.86
N VAL A 24 -8.97 2.21 0.83
CA VAL A 24 -7.56 2.25 0.41
C VAL A 24 -7.11 3.69 0.12
N GLU A 25 -7.97 4.50 -0.53
CA GLU A 25 -7.74 5.92 -0.75
C GLU A 25 -7.48 6.67 0.56
N ARG A 26 -8.40 6.53 1.52
CA ARG A 26 -8.33 7.25 2.79
C ARG A 26 -7.09 6.87 3.58
N PHE A 27 -6.70 5.60 3.53
CA PHE A 27 -5.47 5.12 4.13
C PHE A 27 -4.23 5.78 3.50
N LYS A 28 -4.15 5.84 2.17
CA LYS A 28 -3.05 6.50 1.43
C LYS A 28 -2.95 7.99 1.80
N GLU A 29 -4.08 8.69 1.88
CA GLU A 29 -4.14 10.10 2.28
C GLU A 29 -3.59 10.32 3.69
N LEU A 30 -4.10 9.55 4.67
CA LEU A 30 -3.70 9.68 6.08
C LEU A 30 -2.21 9.38 6.25
N MET A 31 -1.71 8.35 5.56
CA MET A 31 -0.29 8.00 5.57
C MET A 31 0.57 9.09 4.93
N SER A 32 0.16 9.64 3.77
CA SER A 32 0.89 10.71 3.09
C SER A 32 0.97 11.95 3.97
N GLN A 33 -0.16 12.36 4.57
CA GLN A 33 -0.22 13.49 5.50
C GLN A 33 0.71 13.24 6.69
N LYS A 34 0.63 12.07 7.33
CA LYS A 34 1.43 11.77 8.52
C LYS A 34 2.92 11.75 8.22
N LEU A 35 3.33 11.21 7.07
CA LEU A 35 4.72 11.20 6.63
C LEU A 35 5.21 12.60 6.27
N ALA A 36 4.40 13.39 5.57
CA ALA A 36 4.71 14.79 5.27
C ALA A 36 4.88 15.61 6.55
N GLU A 37 3.98 15.44 7.53
CA GLU A 37 4.10 16.05 8.86
C GLU A 37 5.41 15.63 9.53
N ASN A 38 5.70 14.32 9.61
CA ASN A 38 6.92 13.81 10.24
C ASN A 38 8.20 14.32 9.56
N LEU A 39 8.19 14.51 8.23
CA LEU A 39 9.30 15.10 7.48
C LEU A 39 9.43 16.61 7.72
N GLN A 40 8.32 17.32 7.93
CA GLN A 40 8.27 18.76 8.18
C GLN A 40 8.49 19.15 9.66
N GLN A 41 8.34 18.22 10.61
CA GLN A 41 8.54 18.50 12.04
C GLN A 41 9.98 18.92 12.32
N ARG A 42 10.20 20.24 12.38
CA ARG A 42 11.31 20.87 13.09
C ARG A 42 11.09 20.62 14.57
N ILE A 43 11.89 19.75 15.19
CA ILE A 43 11.96 19.70 16.65
C ILE A 43 12.66 21.00 17.09
N PRO A 44 12.01 21.95 17.78
CA PRO A 44 12.58 23.27 18.01
C PRO A 44 13.80 23.27 18.94
N ASN A 45 14.02 22.22 19.76
CA ASN A 45 14.95 22.31 20.90
C ASN A 45 15.78 21.05 21.20
N THR A 46 16.03 20.15 20.25
CA THR A 46 16.95 19.01 20.50
C THR A 46 18.02 18.92 19.42
N THR A 47 19.27 18.93 19.84
CA THR A 47 20.50 18.85 19.02
C THR A 47 20.63 17.59 18.16
N ASN A 48 19.68 16.64 18.22
CA ASN A 48 19.65 15.45 17.38
C ASN A 48 18.35 15.41 16.56
N SER A 49 18.42 15.89 15.32
CA SER A 49 17.31 15.95 14.37
C SER A 49 17.25 14.70 13.49
N GLY A 50 16.63 13.62 13.98
CA GLY A 50 16.56 12.31 13.33
C GLY A 50 16.01 12.28 11.87
N PRO A 51 14.97 13.03 11.47
CA PRO A 51 14.44 12.97 10.09
C PRO A 51 15.18 13.87 9.09
N LEU A 52 15.63 15.05 9.53
CA LEU A 52 16.43 15.97 8.70
C LEU A 52 17.83 15.41 8.36
N MET A 53 18.29 14.45 9.17
CA MET A 53 19.59 13.80 9.01
C MET A 53 19.64 12.92 7.76
N VAL A 54 18.59 12.14 7.44
CA VAL A 54 18.56 11.30 6.24
C VAL A 54 18.61 12.15 4.97
N TYR A 55 17.83 13.24 4.91
CA TYR A 55 17.88 14.20 3.80
C TYR A 55 19.27 14.83 3.65
N LYS A 56 19.89 15.32 4.75
CA LYS A 56 21.24 15.89 4.73
C LYS A 56 22.30 14.88 4.29
N LEU A 57 22.19 13.63 4.74
CA LEU A 57 23.11 12.54 4.37
C LEU A 57 22.99 12.20 2.87
N LEU A 58 21.77 12.20 2.33
CA LEU A 58 21.52 11.89 0.92
C LEU A 58 21.83 13.06 -0.03
N TYR A 59 21.58 14.30 0.37
CA TYR A 59 21.85 15.48 -0.45
C TYR A 59 23.35 15.78 -0.62
N ASN A 60 24.15 15.44 0.39
CA ASN A 60 25.61 15.63 0.39
C ASN A 60 26.38 14.33 0.10
N CYS A 61 25.77 13.39 -0.61
CA CYS A 61 26.45 12.16 -0.96
C CYS A 61 27.55 12.46 -1.99
N SER A 62 28.80 12.53 -1.55
CA SER A 62 29.94 12.65 -2.45
C SER A 62 30.83 11.40 -2.37
N VAL A 63 31.30 10.96 -3.53
CA VAL A 63 32.29 9.88 -3.65
C VAL A 63 33.48 10.46 -4.40
N ALA A 64 34.59 10.69 -3.68
CA ALA A 64 35.72 11.49 -4.15
C ALA A 64 35.26 12.89 -4.64
N GLU A 65 35.54 13.26 -5.89
CA GLU A 65 35.12 14.55 -6.47
C GLU A 65 33.68 14.53 -7.02
N LEU A 66 33.01 13.36 -7.03
CA LEU A 66 31.67 13.22 -7.57
C LEU A 66 30.63 13.67 -6.54
N ASN A 67 29.90 14.74 -6.84
CA ASN A 67 28.76 15.19 -6.05
C ASN A 67 27.47 14.53 -6.56
N LEU A 68 26.94 13.57 -5.81
CA LEU A 68 25.66 12.93 -6.11
C LEU A 68 24.53 13.72 -5.46
N LYS A 69 23.61 14.20 -6.27
CA LYS A 69 22.38 14.85 -5.81
C LYS A 69 21.24 13.84 -5.83
N VAL A 70 20.75 13.47 -4.66
CA VAL A 70 19.57 12.60 -4.56
C VAL A 70 18.34 13.40 -4.97
N GLN A 71 17.72 12.99 -6.08
CA GLN A 71 16.50 13.62 -6.63
C GLN A 71 15.23 12.99 -6.07
N ARG A 72 15.25 11.68 -5.81
CA ARG A 72 14.07 10.93 -5.37
C ARG A 72 14.45 9.84 -4.38
N GLY A 73 13.63 9.65 -3.35
CA GLY A 73 13.74 8.58 -2.38
C GLY A 73 12.58 7.59 -2.49
N TYR A 74 12.86 6.31 -2.24
CA TYR A 74 11.85 5.25 -2.17
C TYR A 74 12.02 4.48 -0.86
N TRP A 75 10.93 4.30 -0.13
CA TRP A 75 10.90 3.54 1.11
C TRP A 75 9.80 2.49 1.05
N ILE A 76 10.10 1.29 1.53
CA ILE A 76 9.16 0.16 1.62
C ILE A 76 9.09 -0.26 3.07
N PHE A 77 7.88 -0.27 3.65
CA PHE A 77 7.70 -0.66 5.04
C PHE A 77 6.30 -1.25 5.34
N PRO A 78 6.22 -2.22 6.28
CA PRO A 78 7.32 -3.14 6.60
C PRO A 78 7.65 -4.01 5.36
N PRO A 79 8.93 -4.36 5.10
CA PRO A 79 9.31 -5.07 3.88
C PRO A 79 8.67 -6.47 3.74
N GLU A 80 8.42 -7.14 4.87
CA GLU A 80 7.73 -8.42 4.99
C GLU A 80 6.20 -8.32 4.93
N GLY A 81 5.67 -7.10 4.96
CA GLY A 81 4.25 -6.80 5.04
C GLY A 81 3.65 -6.98 6.44
N MET A 82 2.65 -6.17 6.76
CA MET A 82 1.87 -6.22 8.00
C MET A 82 0.53 -6.93 7.77
N ASN A 83 0.06 -7.68 8.75
CA ASN A 83 -1.21 -8.40 8.64
C ASN A 83 -2.37 -7.42 8.44
N CYS A 84 -3.22 -7.70 7.46
CA CYS A 84 -4.43 -6.93 7.18
C CYS A 84 -5.51 -7.84 6.59
N GLN A 85 -6.69 -7.26 6.39
CA GLN A 85 -7.74 -7.86 5.58
C GLN A 85 -8.22 -6.84 4.54
N ILE A 86 -8.58 -7.31 3.36
CA ILE A 86 -9.14 -6.48 2.31
C ILE A 86 -10.51 -7.02 1.91
N LEU A 87 -11.50 -6.14 1.85
CA LEU A 87 -12.79 -6.40 1.25
C LEU A 87 -12.83 -5.65 -0.07
N LYS A 88 -12.68 -6.39 -1.17
CA LYS A 88 -12.80 -5.82 -2.51
C LYS A 88 -14.27 -5.64 -2.85
N ILE A 89 -14.58 -4.58 -3.60
CA ILE A 89 -15.95 -4.37 -4.08
C ILE A 89 -16.38 -5.54 -4.96
N GLY A 90 -17.54 -6.13 -4.65
CA GLY A 90 -18.07 -7.30 -5.36
C GLY A 90 -17.51 -8.64 -4.90
N SER A 91 -16.54 -8.68 -3.97
CA SER A 91 -16.06 -9.94 -3.41
C SER A 91 -17.01 -10.50 -2.34
N PRO A 92 -17.07 -11.83 -2.18
CA PRO A 92 -17.98 -12.50 -1.25
C PRO A 92 -17.63 -12.28 0.23
N GLY A 93 -16.43 -11.78 0.53
CA GLY A 93 -16.00 -11.54 1.90
C GLY A 93 -14.59 -10.97 2.01
N TRP A 94 -14.11 -10.93 3.25
CA TRP A 94 -12.79 -10.42 3.60
C TRP A 94 -11.69 -11.40 3.18
N GLN A 95 -10.68 -10.91 2.48
CA GLN A 95 -9.48 -11.64 2.15
C GLN A 95 -8.37 -11.27 3.13
N LYS A 96 -7.84 -12.27 3.87
CA LYS A 96 -6.69 -12.10 4.76
C LYS A 96 -5.39 -12.07 3.97
N GLY A 97 -4.45 -11.27 4.43
CA GLY A 97 -3.13 -11.20 3.82
C GLY A 97 -2.22 -10.20 4.50
N LYS A 98 -1.20 -9.78 3.75
CA LYS A 98 -0.19 -8.82 4.18
C LYS A 98 -0.21 -7.57 3.31
N LEU A 99 -0.27 -6.42 3.94
CA LEU A 99 -0.11 -5.10 3.34
C LEU A 99 1.34 -4.65 3.39
N ARG A 100 1.85 -4.08 2.30
CA ARG A 100 3.14 -3.41 2.25
C ARG A 100 2.97 -2.00 1.71
N ILE A 101 3.61 -1.02 2.35
CA ILE A 101 3.46 0.39 1.99
C ILE A 101 4.72 0.83 1.25
N LYS A 102 4.53 1.45 0.10
CA LYS A 102 5.58 2.10 -0.68
C LYS A 102 5.41 3.61 -0.55
N ALA A 103 6.38 4.27 0.08
CA ALA A 103 6.46 5.72 0.07
C ALA A 103 7.49 6.17 -0.96
N SER A 104 7.13 7.15 -1.78
CA SER A 104 8.08 7.85 -2.64
C SER A 104 8.11 9.32 -2.28
N LEU A 105 9.31 9.88 -2.32
CA LEU A 105 9.57 11.26 -1.99
C LEU A 105 10.24 11.93 -3.17
N ASP A 106 9.53 12.88 -3.78
CA ASP A 106 10.08 13.72 -4.83
C ASP A 106 10.53 15.07 -4.25
N TYR A 107 11.68 15.53 -4.71
CA TYR A 107 12.30 16.78 -4.30
C TYR A 107 12.35 17.74 -5.49
N GLU A 108 11.22 18.39 -5.76
CA GLU A 108 11.18 19.49 -6.72
C GLU A 108 11.44 20.82 -5.99
N ALA A 109 12.54 21.49 -6.35
CA ALA A 109 12.82 22.91 -6.10
C ALA A 109 12.07 23.53 -4.91
N TYR A 110 12.35 23.09 -3.67
CA TYR A 110 11.82 23.60 -2.39
C TYR A 110 10.51 22.98 -1.86
N ARG A 111 9.94 21.96 -2.49
CA ARG A 111 8.81 21.18 -1.93
C ARG A 111 9.09 19.69 -1.99
N ALA A 112 8.92 19.03 -0.85
CA ALA A 112 8.97 17.58 -0.77
C ALA A 112 7.53 17.05 -0.91
N SER A 113 7.26 16.24 -1.94
CA SER A 113 5.96 15.59 -2.13
C SER A 113 6.06 14.13 -1.72
N VAL A 114 5.15 13.69 -0.85
CA VAL A 114 5.06 12.29 -0.41
C VAL A 114 3.92 11.62 -1.17
N LYS A 115 4.24 10.58 -1.93
CA LYS A 115 3.25 9.70 -2.55
C LYS A 115 3.26 8.34 -1.85
N ILE A 116 2.07 7.81 -1.57
CA ILE A 116 1.86 6.51 -0.95
C ILE A 116 1.18 5.57 -1.93
N ASP A 117 1.83 4.45 -2.19
CA ASP A 117 1.26 3.30 -2.87
C ASP A 117 1.19 2.13 -1.88
N CYS A 118 0.26 1.22 -2.10
CA CYS A 118 0.07 0.05 -1.23
C CYS A 118 0.12 -1.21 -2.07
N GLU A 119 0.68 -2.27 -1.52
CA GLU A 119 0.66 -3.61 -2.11
C GLU A 119 0.07 -4.61 -1.14
N PHE A 120 -0.57 -5.63 -1.67
CA PHE A 120 -1.17 -6.71 -0.92
C PHE A 120 -0.66 -8.07 -1.40
N CYS A 121 -0.35 -8.94 -0.45
CA CYS A 121 -0.09 -10.35 -0.69
C CYS A 121 -1.15 -11.15 0.08
N PRO A 122 -2.07 -11.85 -0.60
CA PRO A 122 -3.06 -12.67 0.10
C PRO A 122 -2.40 -13.87 0.78
N ASP A 123 -2.89 -14.27 1.95
CA ASP A 123 -2.39 -15.46 2.68
C ASP A 123 -2.80 -16.75 1.96
N GLU A 124 -4.01 -16.75 1.43
CA GLU A 124 -4.59 -17.83 0.64
C GLU A 124 -4.93 -17.29 -0.76
N PRO A 125 -4.67 -18.04 -1.84
CA PRO A 125 -5.13 -17.63 -3.16
C PRO A 125 -6.64 -17.36 -3.10
N ALA A 126 -7.10 -16.29 -3.76
CA ALA A 126 -8.53 -16.05 -3.87
C ALA A 126 -9.17 -17.35 -4.38
N GLU A 127 -10.16 -17.88 -3.65
CA GLU A 127 -10.93 -19.01 -4.17
C GLU A 127 -11.38 -18.62 -5.58
N PRO A 128 -11.07 -19.43 -6.61
CA PRO A 128 -11.61 -19.15 -7.92
C PRO A 128 -13.12 -19.06 -7.75
N GLU A 129 -13.73 -17.99 -8.27
CA GLU A 129 -15.17 -17.99 -8.49
C GLU A 129 -15.48 -19.32 -9.18
N SER A 130 -16.23 -20.16 -8.47
CA SER A 130 -16.40 -21.53 -8.89
C SER A 130 -17.08 -21.47 -10.25
N ILE A 131 -16.46 -21.99 -11.31
CA ILE A 131 -17.09 -22.12 -12.63
C ILE A 131 -18.45 -22.84 -12.49
N LEU A 132 -18.60 -23.66 -11.44
CA LEU A 132 -19.86 -24.32 -11.10
C LEU A 132 -20.95 -23.36 -10.61
N ASP A 133 -20.61 -22.23 -10.01
CA ASP A 133 -21.59 -21.20 -9.62
C ASP A 133 -22.13 -20.45 -10.85
N ASP A 134 -21.29 -20.16 -11.85
CA ASP A 134 -21.74 -19.63 -13.14
C ASP A 134 -22.66 -20.64 -13.85
N ILE A 135 -22.30 -21.92 -13.83
CA ILE A 135 -23.12 -23.00 -14.40
C ILE A 135 -24.45 -23.13 -13.64
N ARG A 136 -24.45 -23.06 -12.30
CA ARG A 136 -25.68 -23.14 -11.48
C ARG A 136 -26.62 -21.96 -11.72
N GLN A 137 -26.09 -20.78 -12.05
CA GLN A 137 -26.88 -19.59 -12.34
C GLN A 137 -27.36 -19.52 -13.80
N SER A 138 -26.78 -20.33 -14.70
CA SER A 138 -27.16 -20.39 -16.11
C SER A 138 -28.63 -20.77 -16.31
N GLU A 139 -29.24 -20.22 -17.37
CA GLU A 139 -30.63 -20.53 -17.71
C GLU A 139 -30.84 -21.99 -18.11
N GLU A 140 -29.80 -22.65 -18.65
CA GLU A 140 -29.84 -24.06 -19.03
C GLU A 140 -30.02 -24.96 -17.81
N TYR A 141 -29.30 -24.69 -16.71
CA TYR A 141 -29.44 -25.44 -15.47
C TYR A 141 -30.81 -25.23 -14.80
N LYS A 142 -31.36 -23.99 -14.87
CA LYS A 142 -32.71 -23.68 -14.37
C LYS A 142 -33.81 -24.39 -15.15
N LYS A 143 -33.65 -24.55 -16.47
CA LYS A 143 -34.59 -25.31 -17.32
C LYS A 143 -34.58 -26.81 -16.99
N LEU A 144 -33.41 -27.37 -16.66
CA LEU A 144 -33.29 -28.76 -16.22
C LEU A 144 -33.90 -29.02 -14.83
N ALA A 145 -33.76 -28.07 -13.91
CA ALA A 145 -34.31 -28.18 -12.56
C ALA A 145 -35.84 -28.04 -12.51
N ASN A 146 -36.44 -27.28 -13.43
CA ASN A 146 -37.88 -27.01 -13.46
C ASN A 146 -38.70 -28.02 -14.28
N ASN A 147 -38.06 -29.02 -14.90
CA ASN A 147 -38.70 -30.02 -15.77
C ASN A 147 -38.95 -31.38 -15.07
N ASN A 148 -38.95 -31.43 -13.72
CA ASN A 148 -39.34 -32.60 -12.92
C ASN A 148 -40.59 -32.32 -12.10
#